data_AF-A0A8C5RZF2-F1
#
_entry.id   AF-A0A8C5RZF2-F1
#
_cell.length_a   1.000
_cell.length_b   1.000
_cell.length_c   1.000
_cell.angle_alpha   90.00
_cell.angle_beta   90.00
_cell.angle_gamma   90.00
#
_symmetry.space_group_name_H-M   'P 1'
#
loop_
_entity.id
_entity.type
_entity.pdbx_description
1 polymer ?
#
loop_
_entity_poly.entity_id
_entity_poly.type
_entity_poly.pdbx_seq_one_letter_code
_entity_poly.pdbx_strand_id
1 'polypeptide(L)'
;QYVEQSELEKYDGVESGKYTLGLGQKQMGFCAAHEDINSLCLTVVQHLVERNSLSWDSIGRLEVGTETIIDKSKAVKTVLMQLFKNSGNTDIEGIDTTNACYGGTASLFNSADWVESSSWDGRYALVVCGDIAVYATGNARPTGGAGAVAMLVGPNAPLTLERGLRGTHMEHVYDFYKPDLASEYPMVDGQLSIQCYFQALDQCYATYRKKIESQWQKGLYVWKLVSI
;
A
#
# COMPACT_ATOMS: atom_id res chain seq x y z
N GLN A 1 -15.32 5.96 -12.20
CA GLN A 1 -16.22 7.13 -12.01
C GLN A 1 -15.90 7.85 -10.72
N TYR A 2 -16.47 9.03 -10.49
CA TYR A 2 -16.29 9.79 -9.25
C TYR A 2 -17.55 10.60 -8.90
N VAL A 3 -17.62 11.08 -7.66
CA VAL A 3 -18.58 12.10 -7.20
C VAL A 3 -17.83 13.38 -6.82
N GLU A 4 -18.35 14.53 -7.24
CA GLU A 4 -17.82 15.84 -6.83
C GLU A 4 -18.16 16.09 -5.35
N GLN A 5 -17.16 16.44 -4.55
CA GLN A 5 -17.35 16.65 -3.11
C GLN A 5 -18.29 17.83 -2.82
N SER A 6 -18.30 18.86 -3.67
CA SER A 6 -19.25 19.97 -3.55
C SER A 6 -20.70 19.55 -3.77
N GLU A 7 -20.95 18.55 -4.63
CA GLU A 7 -22.29 17.99 -4.82
C GLU A 7 -22.65 17.05 -3.66
N LEU A 8 -21.67 16.33 -3.11
CA LEU A 8 -21.86 15.51 -1.91
C LEU A 8 -22.17 16.37 -0.68
N GLU A 9 -21.54 17.55 -0.54
CA GLU A 9 -21.87 18.53 0.51
C GLU A 9 -23.36 18.93 0.45
N LYS A 10 -23.85 19.26 -0.74
CA LYS A 10 -25.26 19.61 -0.97
C LYS A 10 -26.19 18.44 -0.65
N TYR A 11 -25.82 17.23 -1.10
CA TYR A 11 -26.60 16.01 -0.87
C TYR A 11 -26.74 15.68 0.61
N ASP A 12 -25.64 15.76 1.37
CA ASP A 12 -25.61 15.48 2.80
C ASP A 12 -26.20 16.62 3.67
N GLY A 13 -26.53 17.76 3.05
CA GLY A 13 -27.07 18.94 3.75
C GLY A 13 -26.08 19.59 4.71
N VAL A 14 -24.78 19.50 4.42
CA VAL A 14 -23.71 20.12 5.22
C VAL A 14 -23.31 21.49 4.69
N GLU A 15 -22.64 22.28 5.52
CA GLU A 15 -22.15 23.60 5.12
C GLU A 15 -21.14 23.51 3.96
N SER A 16 -21.24 24.45 3.01
CA SER A 16 -20.32 24.52 1.88
C SER A 16 -18.89 24.68 2.39
N GLY A 17 -17.96 23.91 1.83
CA GLY A 17 -16.58 23.90 2.27
C GLY A 17 -16.26 22.84 3.32
N LYS A 18 -17.24 22.16 3.92
CA LYS A 18 -16.96 21.11 4.92
C LYS A 18 -16.06 20.01 4.36
N TYR A 19 -16.28 19.56 3.12
CA TYR A 19 -15.49 18.51 2.48
C TYR A 19 -14.39 19.12 1.60
N THR A 20 -14.73 20.14 0.81
CA THR A 20 -13.82 20.75 -0.15
C THR A 20 -12.70 21.57 0.47
N LEU A 21 -12.96 22.22 1.62
CA LEU A 21 -11.96 22.98 2.37
C LEU A 21 -11.56 22.27 3.66
N GLY A 22 -12.53 21.76 4.42
CA GLY A 22 -12.29 21.10 5.70
C GLY A 22 -11.50 19.80 5.57
N LEU A 23 -11.85 18.95 4.59
CA LEU A 23 -11.07 17.75 4.26
C LEU A 23 -10.04 18.00 3.14
N GLY A 24 -10.17 19.11 2.40
CA GLY A 24 -9.36 19.41 1.23
C GLY A 24 -9.63 18.49 0.03
N GLN A 25 -10.78 17.80 0.01
CA GLN A 25 -11.11 16.81 -1.01
C GLN A 25 -11.96 17.42 -2.13
N LYS A 26 -11.60 17.18 -3.40
CA LYS A 26 -12.37 17.69 -4.55
C LYS A 26 -13.33 16.65 -5.12
N GLN A 27 -12.85 15.43 -5.31
CA GLN A 27 -13.57 14.35 -5.95
C GLN A 27 -13.30 13.06 -5.19
N MET A 28 -14.31 12.20 -5.08
CA MET A 28 -14.18 10.87 -4.49
C MET A 28 -14.44 9.80 -5.56
N GLY A 29 -13.40 9.06 -5.91
CA GLY A 29 -13.50 7.91 -6.80
C GLY A 29 -14.19 6.74 -6.10
N PHE A 30 -15.03 5.99 -6.81
CA PHE A 30 -15.68 4.80 -6.28
C PHE A 30 -15.82 3.73 -7.38
N CYS A 31 -15.86 2.47 -6.96
CA CYS A 31 -16.03 1.34 -7.87
C CYS A 31 -17.47 1.25 -8.38
N ALA A 32 -17.64 0.99 -9.68
CA ALA A 32 -18.92 0.55 -10.21
C ALA A 32 -19.23 -0.88 -9.76
N ALA A 33 -20.45 -1.35 -9.97
CA ALA A 33 -20.87 -2.69 -9.59
C ALA A 33 -20.08 -3.84 -10.26
N HIS A 34 -19.25 -3.55 -11.27
CA HIS A 34 -18.42 -4.52 -11.99
C HIS A 34 -16.92 -4.37 -11.67
N GLU A 35 -16.56 -3.54 -10.70
CA GLU A 35 -15.18 -3.31 -10.26
C GLU A 35 -15.04 -3.78 -8.81
N ASP A 36 -14.04 -4.62 -8.54
CA ASP A 36 -13.69 -5.12 -7.21
C ASP A 36 -12.17 -5.10 -6.99
N ILE A 37 -11.71 -5.52 -5.81
CA ILE A 37 -10.28 -5.56 -5.49
C ILE A 37 -9.48 -6.44 -6.47
N ASN A 38 -10.06 -7.54 -6.96
CA ASN A 38 -9.39 -8.39 -7.93
C ASN A 38 -9.27 -7.68 -9.28
N SER A 39 -10.34 -7.08 -9.78
CA SER A 39 -10.35 -6.42 -11.09
C SER A 39 -9.41 -5.21 -11.10
N LEU A 40 -9.38 -4.42 -10.01
CA LEU A 40 -8.44 -3.32 -9.85
C LEU A 40 -6.99 -3.82 -9.93
N CYS A 41 -6.66 -4.85 -9.16
CA CYS A 41 -5.31 -5.44 -9.13
C CYS A 41 -4.93 -6.10 -10.47
N LEU A 42 -5.84 -6.84 -11.11
CA LEU A 42 -5.64 -7.43 -12.44
C LEU A 42 -5.32 -6.34 -13.47
N THR A 43 -6.07 -5.24 -13.45
CA THR A 43 -5.91 -4.12 -14.39
C THR A 43 -4.54 -3.48 -14.27
N VAL A 44 -4.11 -3.13 -13.06
CA VAL A 44 -2.83 -2.43 -12.87
C VAL A 44 -1.62 -3.32 -13.16
N VAL A 45 -1.71 -4.63 -12.86
CA VAL A 45 -0.64 -5.58 -13.20
C VAL A 45 -0.51 -5.75 -14.70
N GLN A 46 -1.63 -6.01 -15.40
CA GLN A 46 -1.61 -6.15 -16.85
C GLN A 46 -1.08 -4.89 -17.53
N HIS A 47 -1.58 -3.71 -17.14
CA HIS A 47 -1.10 -2.44 -17.67
C HIS A 47 0.39 -2.22 -17.42
N LEU A 48 0.91 -2.53 -16.23
CA LEU A 48 2.33 -2.37 -15.93
C LEU A 48 3.20 -3.27 -16.81
N VAL A 49 2.83 -4.55 -16.95
CA VAL A 49 3.59 -5.53 -17.74
C VAL A 49 3.58 -5.16 -19.23
N GLU A 50 2.41 -4.86 -19.78
CA GLU A 50 2.26 -4.52 -21.21
C GLU A 50 2.94 -3.20 -21.54
N ARG A 51 2.73 -2.14 -20.74
CA ARG A 51 3.30 -0.81 -20.98
C ARG A 51 4.83 -0.82 -20.96
N ASN A 52 5.43 -1.67 -20.14
CA ASN A 52 6.88 -1.80 -20.04
C ASN A 52 7.44 -2.94 -20.92
N SER A 53 6.59 -3.61 -21.71
CA SER A 53 6.98 -4.75 -22.57
C SER A 53 7.74 -5.84 -21.81
N LEU A 54 7.32 -6.13 -20.59
CA LEU A 54 7.94 -7.15 -19.74
C LEU A 54 7.45 -8.55 -20.15
N SER A 55 8.33 -9.54 -20.06
CA SER A 55 7.90 -10.94 -20.14
C SER A 55 7.21 -11.34 -18.83
N TRP A 56 6.10 -12.05 -18.92
CA TRP A 56 5.46 -12.66 -17.75
C TRP A 56 6.37 -13.65 -17.01
N ASP A 57 7.37 -14.21 -17.71
CA ASP A 57 8.37 -15.12 -17.12
C ASP A 57 9.46 -14.38 -16.33
N SER A 58 9.53 -13.04 -16.45
CA SER A 58 10.51 -12.20 -15.75
C SER A 58 10.12 -11.85 -14.32
N ILE A 59 8.98 -12.34 -13.82
CA ILE A 59 8.48 -12.09 -12.47
C ILE A 59 8.65 -13.37 -11.63
N GLY A 60 9.38 -13.27 -10.52
CA GLY A 60 9.64 -14.40 -9.60
C GLY A 60 8.99 -14.25 -8.22
N ARG A 61 8.51 -13.04 -7.89
CA ARG A 61 7.69 -12.80 -6.70
C ARG A 61 6.52 -11.87 -7.05
N LEU A 62 5.35 -12.17 -6.52
CA LEU A 62 4.16 -11.33 -6.61
C LEU A 62 3.49 -11.27 -5.23
N GLU A 63 3.38 -10.07 -4.68
CA GLU A 63 2.78 -9.85 -3.35
C GLU A 63 1.75 -8.72 -3.39
N VAL A 64 0.63 -8.90 -2.69
CA VAL A 64 -0.48 -7.95 -2.65
C VAL A 64 -0.63 -7.38 -1.25
N GLY A 65 -0.61 -6.06 -1.13
CA GLY A 65 -1.02 -5.34 0.07
C GLY A 65 -2.45 -4.83 -0.07
N THR A 66 -3.35 -5.29 0.79
CA THR A 66 -4.75 -4.85 0.79
C THR A 66 -5.38 -5.02 2.18
N GLU A 67 -6.38 -4.19 2.49
CA GLU A 67 -7.31 -4.36 3.60
C GLU A 67 -8.76 -4.60 3.13
N THR A 68 -8.96 -4.83 1.82
CA THR A 68 -10.24 -5.12 1.19
C THR A 68 -10.41 -6.64 1.05
N ILE A 69 -10.91 -7.27 2.12
CA ILE A 69 -11.01 -8.73 2.22
C ILE A 69 -12.33 -9.22 1.63
N ILE A 70 -12.25 -9.96 0.53
CA ILE A 70 -13.40 -10.61 -0.13
C ILE A 70 -13.47 -12.12 0.13
N ASP A 71 -12.36 -12.72 0.55
CA ASP A 71 -12.28 -14.12 0.97
C ASP A 71 -11.31 -14.22 2.17
N LYS A 72 -11.67 -15.02 3.18
CA LYS A 72 -10.93 -15.13 4.45
C LYS A 72 -9.71 -16.06 4.37
N SER A 73 -9.51 -16.73 3.24
CA SER A 73 -8.45 -17.72 3.03
C SER A 73 -7.76 -17.52 1.68
N LYS A 74 -8.55 -17.33 0.61
CA LYS A 74 -8.04 -17.17 -0.75
C LYS A 74 -7.52 -15.76 -0.99
N ALA A 75 -6.20 -15.61 -1.00
CA ALA A 75 -5.50 -14.40 -1.34
C ALA A 75 -5.82 -13.87 -2.76
N VAL A 76 -5.92 -12.54 -2.91
CA VAL A 76 -5.99 -11.80 -4.18
C VAL A 76 -4.83 -12.18 -5.08
N LYS A 77 -3.61 -12.37 -4.53
CA LYS A 77 -2.44 -12.88 -5.28
C LYS A 77 -2.78 -14.09 -6.14
N THR A 78 -3.56 -15.04 -5.60
CA THR A 78 -3.91 -16.27 -6.33
C THR A 78 -4.89 -16.05 -7.47
N VAL A 79 -5.68 -14.97 -7.44
CA VAL A 79 -6.50 -14.53 -8.58
C VAL A 79 -5.59 -13.94 -9.66
N LEU A 80 -4.62 -13.12 -9.29
CA LEU A 80 -3.66 -12.51 -10.22
C LEU A 80 -2.83 -13.53 -11.01
N MET A 81 -2.60 -14.72 -10.46
CA MET A 81 -1.94 -15.82 -11.17
C MET A 81 -2.66 -16.23 -12.47
N GLN A 82 -3.91 -15.83 -12.69
CA GLN A 82 -4.58 -16.03 -13.99
C GLN A 82 -3.87 -15.33 -15.15
N LEU A 83 -3.20 -14.20 -14.91
CA LEU A 83 -2.46 -13.45 -15.93
C LEU A 83 -1.22 -14.20 -16.43
N PHE A 84 -0.67 -15.09 -15.60
CA PHE A 84 0.55 -15.86 -15.87
C PHE A 84 0.27 -17.21 -16.56
N LYS A 85 -1.00 -17.62 -16.67
CA LYS A 85 -1.37 -18.95 -17.21
C LYS A 85 -0.83 -19.20 -18.62
N ASN A 86 -0.84 -18.20 -19.49
CA ASN A 86 -0.44 -18.35 -20.89
C ASN A 86 1.07 -18.49 -21.05
N SER A 87 1.88 -17.88 -20.17
CA SER A 87 3.33 -18.05 -20.19
C SER A 87 3.77 -19.36 -19.51
N GLY A 88 2.91 -19.91 -18.66
CA GLY A 88 3.20 -21.11 -17.88
C GLY A 88 4.05 -20.83 -16.62
N ASN A 89 4.34 -19.56 -16.32
CA ASN A 89 5.08 -19.16 -15.12
C ASN A 89 4.20 -19.32 -13.86
N THR A 90 4.37 -20.45 -13.16
CA THR A 90 3.65 -20.77 -11.92
C THR A 90 4.54 -20.74 -10.68
N ASP A 91 5.85 -20.70 -10.86
CA ASP A 91 6.84 -20.64 -9.78
C ASP A 91 7.10 -19.17 -9.40
N ILE A 92 6.15 -18.60 -8.64
CA ILE A 92 6.16 -17.19 -8.22
C ILE A 92 5.83 -17.09 -6.72
N GLU A 93 6.79 -16.66 -5.91
CA GLU A 93 6.62 -16.47 -4.46
C GLU A 93 5.64 -15.33 -4.11
N GLY A 94 5.28 -15.21 -2.83
CA GLY A 94 4.43 -14.14 -2.29
C GLY A 94 2.95 -14.52 -2.15
N ILE A 95 2.22 -13.76 -1.33
CA ILE A 95 0.80 -13.92 -1.00
C ILE A 95 0.19 -12.53 -0.75
N ASP A 96 -0.90 -12.44 0.03
CA ASP A 96 -1.42 -11.18 0.51
C ASP A 96 -0.84 -10.85 1.89
N THR A 97 -0.57 -9.56 2.15
CA THR A 97 -0.12 -9.03 3.44
C THR A 97 -1.05 -7.90 3.88
N THR A 98 -1.55 -7.97 5.12
CA THR A 98 -2.58 -7.04 5.60
C THR A 98 -2.24 -6.48 6.97
N ASN A 99 -2.29 -5.15 7.08
CA ASN A 99 -2.51 -4.40 8.31
C ASN A 99 -3.02 -3.01 7.95
N ALA A 100 -4.34 -2.87 7.74
CA ALA A 100 -4.95 -1.64 7.22
C ALA A 100 -4.18 -1.10 5.99
N CYS A 101 -4.10 0.23 5.85
CA CYS A 101 -3.34 0.92 4.80
C CYS A 101 -1.83 0.57 4.72
N TYR A 102 -1.25 -0.12 5.71
CA TYR A 102 0.19 -0.43 5.74
C TYR A 102 0.56 -1.67 4.89
N GLY A 103 -0.41 -2.51 4.51
CA GLY A 103 -0.15 -3.77 3.81
C GLY A 103 0.74 -3.62 2.57
N GLY A 104 0.50 -2.57 1.76
CA GLY A 104 1.31 -2.28 0.58
C GLY A 104 2.79 -1.96 0.88
N THR A 105 3.05 -1.24 1.97
CA THR A 105 4.43 -0.94 2.42
C THR A 105 5.12 -2.21 2.92
N ALA A 106 4.41 -3.06 3.66
CA ALA A 106 4.94 -4.35 4.09
C ALA A 106 5.32 -5.24 2.90
N SER A 107 4.46 -5.33 1.88
CA SER A 107 4.74 -6.08 0.66
C SER A 107 5.91 -5.51 -0.15
N LEU A 108 6.09 -4.19 -0.16
CA LEU A 108 7.27 -3.55 -0.74
C LEU A 108 8.55 -3.95 -0.01
N PHE A 109 8.55 -3.94 1.33
CA PHE A 109 9.72 -4.37 2.10
C PHE A 109 10.01 -5.85 1.95
N ASN A 110 8.99 -6.72 2.03
CA ASN A 110 9.15 -8.15 1.78
C ASN A 110 9.77 -8.42 0.40
N SER A 111 9.33 -7.68 -0.62
CA SER A 111 9.82 -7.83 -1.99
C SER A 111 11.25 -7.31 -2.16
N ALA A 112 11.58 -6.17 -1.56
CA ALA A 112 12.95 -5.66 -1.56
C ALA A 112 13.90 -6.62 -0.83
N ASP A 113 13.48 -7.13 0.33
CA ASP A 113 14.27 -8.06 1.13
C ASP A 113 14.45 -9.41 0.40
N TRP A 114 13.43 -9.87 -0.35
CA TRP A 114 13.55 -11.04 -1.24
C TRP A 114 14.58 -10.82 -2.36
N VAL A 115 14.55 -9.67 -3.04
CA VAL A 115 15.54 -9.32 -4.09
C VAL A 115 16.97 -9.29 -3.52
N GLU A 116 17.15 -8.93 -2.25
CA GLU A 116 18.46 -8.90 -1.57
C GLU A 116 18.85 -10.25 -0.95
N SER A 117 17.96 -11.25 -0.95
CA SER A 117 18.17 -12.52 -0.26
C SER A 117 18.99 -13.53 -1.07
N SER A 118 19.48 -14.57 -0.40
CA SER A 118 20.10 -15.72 -1.06
C SER A 118 19.11 -16.57 -1.88
N SER A 119 17.81 -16.36 -1.71
CA SER A 119 16.76 -17.05 -2.46
C SER A 119 16.35 -16.31 -3.73
N TRP A 120 16.94 -15.13 -4.00
CA TRP A 120 16.66 -14.39 -5.22
C TRP A 120 17.12 -15.17 -6.45
N ASP A 121 16.24 -15.29 -7.43
CA ASP A 121 16.45 -16.09 -8.65
C ASP A 121 16.79 -15.23 -9.88
N GLY A 122 17.03 -13.93 -9.68
CA GLY A 122 17.34 -12.98 -10.75
C GLY A 122 16.12 -12.32 -11.40
N ARG A 123 14.89 -12.74 -11.08
CA ARG A 123 13.65 -12.16 -11.62
C ARG A 123 13.18 -10.94 -10.82
N TYR A 124 12.25 -10.17 -11.37
CA TYR A 124 11.64 -9.05 -10.68
C TYR A 124 10.67 -9.53 -9.59
N ALA A 125 10.55 -8.73 -8.54
CA ALA A 125 9.40 -8.78 -7.65
C ALA A 125 8.35 -7.76 -8.10
N LEU A 126 7.08 -8.14 -8.04
CA LEU A 126 5.93 -7.31 -8.38
C LEU A 126 5.09 -7.11 -7.12
N VAL A 127 4.90 -5.86 -6.72
CA VAL A 127 4.09 -5.48 -5.57
C VAL A 127 2.82 -4.82 -6.06
N VAL A 128 1.67 -5.23 -5.53
CA VAL A 128 0.38 -4.62 -5.86
C VAL A 128 -0.25 -4.09 -4.58
N CYS A 129 -0.56 -2.80 -4.55
CA CYS A 129 -1.33 -2.18 -3.46
C CYS A 129 -2.71 -1.88 -4.03
N GLY A 130 -3.79 -2.34 -3.40
CA GLY A 130 -5.12 -2.06 -3.91
C GLY A 130 -6.14 -2.08 -2.79
N ASP A 131 -7.09 -1.14 -2.83
CA ASP A 131 -8.15 -1.05 -1.82
C ASP A 131 -9.42 -0.37 -2.35
N ILE A 132 -10.53 -0.73 -1.72
CA ILE A 132 -11.84 -0.10 -1.85
C ILE A 132 -12.25 0.39 -0.45
N ALA A 133 -12.06 1.69 -0.21
CA ALA A 133 -12.40 2.35 1.04
C ALA A 133 -13.86 2.81 1.01
N VAL A 134 -14.73 2.04 1.65
CA VAL A 134 -16.16 2.31 1.81
C VAL A 134 -16.53 2.48 3.27
N TYR A 135 -17.45 3.41 3.52
CA TYR A 135 -17.88 3.79 4.87
C TYR A 135 -19.40 3.91 4.95
N ALA A 136 -19.94 3.62 6.14
CA ALA A 136 -21.35 3.82 6.44
C ALA A 136 -21.75 5.30 6.27
N THR A 137 -23.05 5.59 6.22
CA THR A 137 -23.57 6.96 6.31
C THR A 137 -22.94 7.70 7.50
N GLY A 138 -22.44 8.92 7.27
CA GLY A 138 -21.83 9.74 8.31
C GLY A 138 -20.60 10.48 7.82
N ASN A 139 -19.89 11.15 8.74
CA ASN A 139 -18.77 12.04 8.42
C ASN A 139 -17.56 11.34 7.78
N ALA A 140 -17.46 10.00 7.84
CA ALA A 140 -16.38 9.23 7.20
C ALA A 140 -16.69 8.86 5.73
N ARG A 141 -17.96 8.89 5.30
CA ARG A 141 -18.31 8.59 3.90
C ARG A 141 -17.55 9.43 2.88
N PRO A 142 -17.37 10.75 3.06
CA PRO A 142 -16.65 11.59 2.11
C PRO A 142 -15.14 11.31 2.04
N THR A 143 -14.58 10.48 2.92
CA THR A 143 -13.15 10.10 2.92
C THR A 143 -12.90 8.74 2.28
N GLY A 144 -13.90 8.18 1.58
CA GLY A 144 -13.77 6.96 0.81
C GLY A 144 -12.89 7.12 -0.44
N GLY A 145 -12.76 6.03 -1.18
CA GLY A 145 -11.93 5.99 -2.37
C GLY A 145 -11.77 4.57 -2.89
N ALA A 146 -11.27 4.43 -4.11
CA ALA A 146 -10.82 3.15 -4.62
C ALA A 146 -9.64 3.35 -5.57
N GLY A 147 -8.70 2.42 -5.55
CA GLY A 147 -7.56 2.46 -6.45
C GLY A 147 -6.62 1.29 -6.25
N ALA A 148 -5.75 1.09 -7.24
CA ALA A 148 -4.63 0.16 -7.14
C ALA A 148 -3.37 0.74 -7.79
N VAL A 149 -2.22 0.26 -7.33
CA VAL A 149 -0.88 0.62 -7.82
C VAL A 149 -0.07 -0.66 -7.93
N ALA A 150 0.60 -0.86 -9.05
CA ALA A 150 1.59 -1.92 -9.22
C ALA A 150 3.00 -1.31 -9.26
N MET A 151 3.94 -1.92 -8.56
CA MET A 151 5.34 -1.50 -8.47
C MET A 151 6.25 -2.67 -8.84
N LEU A 152 7.18 -2.44 -9.76
CA LEU A 152 8.21 -3.40 -10.10
C LEU A 152 9.45 -3.14 -9.22
N VAL A 153 9.97 -4.17 -8.58
CA VAL A 153 11.11 -4.12 -7.65
C VAL A 153 12.24 -4.98 -8.21
N GLY A 154 13.44 -4.40 -8.32
CA GLY A 154 14.63 -5.05 -8.85
C GLY A 154 15.88 -4.19 -8.70
N PRO A 155 17.06 -4.70 -9.09
CA PRO A 155 18.32 -3.97 -9.01
C PRO A 155 18.37 -2.79 -9.99
N ASN A 156 19.28 -1.84 -9.75
CA ASN A 156 19.51 -0.66 -10.60
C ASN A 156 18.25 0.20 -10.82
N ALA A 157 17.38 0.25 -9.82
CA ALA A 157 16.15 1.01 -9.88
C ALA A 157 16.43 2.54 -9.90
N PRO A 158 15.63 3.34 -10.64
CA PRO A 158 15.74 4.80 -10.63
C PRO A 158 15.30 5.41 -9.29
N LEU A 159 14.49 4.67 -8.52
CA LEU A 159 14.10 5.01 -7.15
C LEU A 159 14.63 3.91 -6.23
N THR A 160 15.71 4.23 -5.51
CA THR A 160 16.39 3.27 -4.64
C THR A 160 15.93 3.40 -3.19
N LEU A 161 15.67 2.26 -2.54
CA LEU A 161 15.47 2.24 -1.09
C LEU A 161 16.81 2.41 -0.37
N GLU A 162 16.89 3.39 0.52
CA GLU A 162 18.10 3.59 1.32
C GLU A 162 18.22 2.51 2.40
N ARG A 163 19.26 1.68 2.27
CA ARG A 163 19.49 0.55 3.16
C ARG A 163 19.70 0.99 4.60
N GLY A 164 19.00 0.34 5.51
CA GLY A 164 19.12 0.60 6.95
C GLY A 164 18.44 1.88 7.44
N LEU A 165 17.74 2.64 6.58
CA LEU A 165 17.04 3.88 6.94
C LEU A 165 15.51 3.71 7.02
N ARG A 166 15.02 2.62 7.60
CA ARG A 166 13.59 2.41 7.89
C ARG A 166 13.26 2.85 9.33
N GLY A 167 12.39 3.84 9.53
CA GLY A 167 11.80 4.16 10.83
C GLY A 167 10.44 3.50 10.96
N THR A 168 10.24 2.64 11.97
CA THR A 168 9.01 1.84 12.11
C THR A 168 8.47 1.98 13.53
N HIS A 169 7.17 2.23 13.65
CA HIS A 169 6.41 2.21 14.89
C HIS A 169 5.21 1.27 14.70
N MET A 170 4.99 0.37 15.65
CA MET A 170 3.83 -0.53 15.68
C MET A 170 3.32 -0.59 17.11
N GLU A 171 2.01 -0.48 17.29
CA GLU A 171 1.37 -0.37 18.59
C GLU A 171 0.01 -1.06 18.56
N HIS A 172 -0.39 -1.66 19.68
CA HIS A 172 -1.72 -2.22 19.82
C HIS A 172 -2.71 -1.11 20.20
N VAL A 173 -3.60 -0.76 19.28
CA VAL A 173 -4.64 0.27 19.46
C VAL A 173 -5.91 -0.15 18.70
N TYR A 174 -7.05 0.46 19.07
CA TYR A 174 -8.35 0.27 18.44
C TYR A 174 -8.88 1.61 17.89
N ASP A 175 -8.07 2.26 17.07
CA ASP A 175 -8.41 3.54 16.43
C ASP A 175 -9.25 3.34 15.16
N PHE A 176 -8.86 2.37 14.32
CA PHE A 176 -9.57 1.98 13.10
C PHE A 176 -9.46 0.47 12.88
N TYR A 177 -10.58 -0.24 12.84
CA TYR A 177 -10.58 -1.70 12.69
C TYR A 177 -11.91 -2.23 12.12
N LYS A 178 -11.87 -3.42 11.50
CA LYS A 178 -13.03 -4.09 10.87
C LYS A 178 -13.36 -5.41 11.60
N PRO A 179 -14.00 -5.36 12.78
CA PRO A 179 -14.28 -6.57 13.56
C PRO A 179 -15.53 -7.31 13.07
N ASP A 180 -16.43 -6.63 12.36
CA ASP A 180 -17.65 -7.23 11.81
C ASP A 180 -17.36 -7.82 10.42
N LEU A 181 -17.29 -9.15 10.35
CA LEU A 181 -16.99 -9.87 9.11
C LEU A 181 -18.15 -9.87 8.10
N ALA A 182 -19.35 -9.41 8.49
CA ALA A 182 -20.51 -9.30 7.60
C ALA A 182 -20.66 -7.90 6.99
N SER A 183 -19.84 -6.93 7.41
CA SER A 183 -19.89 -5.54 6.98
C SER A 183 -18.55 -5.12 6.37
N GLU A 184 -18.61 -4.34 5.29
CA GLU A 184 -17.42 -3.71 4.71
C GLU A 184 -16.96 -2.48 5.50
N TYR A 185 -17.84 -1.94 6.37
CA TYR A 185 -17.60 -0.70 7.07
C TYR A 185 -16.75 -0.90 8.33
N PRO A 186 -15.73 -0.06 8.53
CA PRO A 186 -14.90 -0.10 9.74
C PRO A 186 -15.61 0.49 10.96
N MET A 187 -15.20 0.06 12.14
CA MET A 187 -15.34 0.84 13.36
C MET A 187 -14.21 1.87 13.43
N VAL A 188 -14.56 3.11 13.75
CA VAL A 188 -13.62 4.23 13.73
C VAL A 188 -13.82 5.10 14.97
N ASP A 189 -12.77 5.25 15.77
CA ASP A 189 -12.61 6.35 16.69
C ASP A 189 -11.77 7.43 16.01
N GLY A 190 -12.44 8.43 15.43
CA GLY A 190 -11.77 9.45 14.61
C GLY A 190 -10.80 10.32 15.40
N GLN A 191 -11.08 10.60 16.67
CA GLN A 191 -10.18 11.40 17.50
C GLN A 191 -8.93 10.59 17.87
N LEU A 192 -9.11 9.33 18.25
CA LEU A 192 -8.00 8.43 18.54
C LEU A 192 -7.15 8.17 17.29
N SER A 193 -7.77 7.97 16.13
CA SER A 193 -7.08 7.76 14.84
C SER A 193 -6.11 8.90 14.52
N ILE A 194 -6.54 10.16 14.72
CA ILE A 194 -5.68 11.32 14.51
C ILE A 194 -4.51 11.33 15.51
N GLN A 195 -4.77 11.04 16.78
CA GLN A 195 -3.74 10.99 17.83
C GLN A 195 -2.70 9.90 17.55
N CYS A 196 -3.15 8.68 17.26
CA CYS A 196 -2.30 7.54 16.94
C CYS A 196 -1.46 7.81 15.68
N TYR A 197 -2.04 8.42 14.65
CA TYR A 197 -1.31 8.79 13.44
C TYR A 197 -0.14 9.74 13.71
N PHE A 198 -0.38 10.84 14.44
CA PHE A 198 0.68 11.80 14.76
C PHE A 198 1.74 11.21 15.71
N GLN A 199 1.33 10.41 16.69
CA GLN A 199 2.26 9.68 17.55
C GLN A 199 3.15 8.74 16.74
N ALA A 200 2.58 7.95 15.82
CA ALA A 200 3.34 7.06 14.95
C ALA A 200 4.29 7.82 14.03
N LEU A 201 3.85 8.95 13.47
CA LEU A 201 4.68 9.83 12.65
C LEU A 201 5.91 10.33 13.41
N ASP A 202 5.72 10.85 14.62
CA ASP A 202 6.80 11.34 15.48
C ASP A 202 7.81 10.23 15.81
N GLN A 203 7.33 9.04 16.18
CA GLN A 203 8.19 7.89 16.51
C GLN A 203 8.97 7.36 15.30
N CYS A 204 8.30 7.24 14.15
CA CYS A 204 8.93 6.85 12.89
C CYS A 204 10.01 7.85 12.49
N TYR A 205 9.72 9.15 12.57
CA TYR A 205 10.67 10.20 12.23
C TYR A 205 11.88 10.25 13.18
N ALA A 206 11.64 10.16 14.49
CA ALA A 206 12.72 10.09 15.48
C ALA A 206 13.64 8.88 15.26
N THR A 207 13.05 7.72 14.94
CA THR A 207 13.82 6.50 14.64
C THR A 207 14.61 6.63 13.35
N TYR A 208 14.01 7.17 12.28
CA TYR A 208 14.70 7.46 11.03
C TYR A 208 15.90 8.38 11.25
N ARG A 209 15.70 9.49 11.98
CA ARG A 209 16.76 10.44 12.33
C ARG A 209 17.91 9.79 13.08
N LYS A 210 17.61 8.97 14.10
CA LYS A 210 18.65 8.24 14.84
C LYS A 210 19.46 7.31 13.93
N LYS A 211 18.82 6.64 12.97
CA LYS A 211 19.49 5.73 12.03
C LYS A 211 20.39 6.48 11.06
N ILE A 212 19.93 7.58 10.47
CA ILE A 212 20.75 8.37 9.54
C ILE A 212 21.94 9.04 10.26
N GLU A 213 21.74 9.58 11.47
CA GLU A 213 22.82 10.15 12.29
C GLU A 213 23.90 9.09 12.60
N SER A 214 23.50 7.86 12.93
CA SER A 214 24.45 6.75 13.15
C SER A 214 25.22 6.35 11.88
N GLN A 215 24.57 6.34 10.72
CA GLN A 215 25.24 6.04 9.45
C GLN A 215 26.26 7.12 9.08
N TRP A 216 25.93 8.40 9.23
CA TRP A 216 26.87 9.49 8.98
C TRP A 216 28.09 9.45 9.89
N GLN A 217 27.90 9.16 11.17
CA GLN A 217 29.02 9.00 12.11
C GLN A 217 29.95 7.86 11.65
N LYS A 218 29.41 6.69 11.29
CA LYS A 218 30.21 5.57 10.77
C LYS A 218 30.96 5.95 9.48
N GLY A 219 30.31 6.65 8.55
CA GLY A 219 30.95 7.14 7.33
C GLY A 219 32.12 8.09 7.61
N LEU A 220 31.96 9.02 8.55
CA LEU A 220 33.02 9.93 9.00
C LEU A 220 34.22 9.21 9.62
N TYR A 221 34.00 8.11 10.36
CA TYR A 221 35.09 7.28 10.88
C TYR A 221 35.85 6.52 9.78
N VAL A 222 35.16 6.04 8.74
CA VAL A 222 35.80 5.39 7.58
C VAL A 222 36.69 6.39 6.83
N TRP A 223 36.22 7.61 6.59
CA TRP A 223 37.03 8.65 5.95
C TRP A 223 38.28 9.03 6.77
N LYS A 224 38.18 9.05 8.10
CA LYS A 224 39.35 9.29 8.98
C LYS A 224 40.37 8.15 8.96
N LEU A 225 39.96 6.89 8.77
CA LEU A 225 40.86 5.74 8.68
C LEU A 225 41.57 5.61 7.33
N VAL A 226 40.95 6.09 6.25
CA VAL A 226 41.54 6.06 4.90
C VAL A 226 42.48 7.25 4.64
N SER A 227 42.46 8.27 5.51
CA SER A 227 43.26 9.49 5.39
C SER A 227 44.51 9.52 6.29
N ILE A 228 44.90 8.38 6.88
CA ILE A 228 46.11 8.17 7.68
C ILE A 228 47.00 7.16 6.95
#